data_AF-A0A139HUP1-F1
#
_entry.id   AF-A0A139HUP1-F1
#
_cell.length_a   1.000
_cell.length_b   1.000
_cell.length_c   1.000
_cell.angle_alpha   90.00
_cell.angle_beta   90.00
_cell.angle_gamma   90.00
#
_symmetry.space_group_name_H-M   'P 1'
#
loop_
_entity.id
_entity.type
_entity.pdbx_description
1 polymer ?
#
loop_
_entity_poly.entity_id
_entity_poly.type
_entity_poly.pdbx_seq_one_letter_code
_entity_poly.pdbx_strand_id
1 'polypeptide(L)'
;MHPQLPIIYVSSSSLETSGPQTDGMLRQNAIVNQCKDLCASRMLAKPRTSSAVHHHGEQNDGGKRKQELKVGDFALIPAWVEHQEVNEGDEDVVWCIVRSGEVPIVVNLPGGWGTS
;
A
#
# COMPACT_ATOMS: atom_id res chain seq x y z
N MET A 1 19.13 -20.43 -23.36
CA MET A 1 17.75 -20.48 -22.80
C MET A 1 17.72 -19.60 -21.58
N HIS A 2 16.77 -18.68 -21.48
CA HIS A 2 16.53 -17.99 -20.22
C HIS A 2 15.88 -18.99 -19.26
N PRO A 3 16.35 -19.13 -18.01
CA PRO A 3 15.71 -19.99 -17.03
C PRO A 3 14.28 -19.50 -16.81
N GLN A 4 13.30 -20.40 -16.94
CA GLN A 4 11.90 -20.09 -16.65
C GLN A 4 11.73 -20.04 -15.13
N LEU A 5 11.42 -18.85 -14.62
CA LEU A 5 11.06 -18.69 -13.22
C LEU A 5 9.68 -19.30 -12.95
N PRO A 6 9.43 -19.85 -11.75
CA PRO A 6 8.14 -20.43 -11.40
C PRO A 6 7.05 -19.34 -11.36
N ILE A 7 5.82 -19.73 -11.65
CA ILE A 7 4.64 -18.89 -11.37
C ILE A 7 4.42 -18.87 -9.87
N ILE A 8 4.37 -17.68 -9.28
CA ILE A 8 4.07 -17.49 -7.86
C ILE A 8 2.58 -17.24 -7.71
N TYR A 9 1.89 -18.16 -7.03
CA TYR A 9 0.47 -18.08 -6.73
C TYR A 9 0.26 -17.94 -5.23
N VAL A 10 -0.55 -16.97 -4.82
CA VAL A 10 -0.89 -16.70 -3.42
C VAL A 10 -2.41 -16.62 -3.32
N SER A 11 -3.00 -17.54 -2.56
CA SER A 11 -4.45 -17.55 -2.37
C SER A 11 -4.87 -16.36 -1.51
N SER A 12 -5.96 -15.71 -1.86
CA SER A 12 -6.55 -14.66 -1.02
C SER A 12 -6.96 -15.17 0.37
N SER A 13 -7.23 -16.47 0.50
CA SER A 13 -7.59 -17.14 1.74
C SER A 13 -6.40 -17.48 2.64
N SER A 14 -5.16 -17.46 2.13
CA SER A 14 -3.95 -17.72 2.92
C SER A 14 -3.28 -16.44 3.43
N LEU A 15 -3.86 -15.28 3.17
CA LEU A 15 -3.30 -13.99 3.55
C LEU A 15 -3.60 -13.68 5.02
N GLU A 16 -2.55 -13.35 5.76
CA GLU A 16 -2.60 -12.98 7.17
C GLU A 16 -2.20 -11.51 7.37
N THR A 17 -2.72 -10.88 8.42
CA THR A 17 -2.35 -9.51 8.79
C THR A 17 -0.87 -9.44 9.18
N SER A 18 -0.14 -8.49 8.62
CA SER A 18 1.31 -8.41 8.72
C SER A 18 1.80 -6.96 8.75
N GLY A 19 2.81 -6.67 9.58
CA GLY A 19 3.41 -5.34 9.71
C GLY A 19 2.61 -4.36 10.57
N PRO A 20 3.05 -3.09 10.70
CA PRO A 20 2.32 -2.05 11.42
C PRO A 20 0.94 -1.82 10.82
N GLN A 21 -0.05 -1.62 11.69
CA GLN A 21 -1.45 -1.40 11.30
C GLN A 21 -1.95 -0.08 11.84
N THR A 22 -2.87 0.51 11.08
CA THR A 22 -3.83 1.47 11.62
C THR A 22 -5.09 0.68 11.98
N ASP A 23 -5.76 1.04 13.08
CA ASP A 23 -6.97 0.33 13.48
C ASP A 23 -8.01 0.31 12.35
N GLY A 24 -8.60 -0.87 12.10
CA GLY A 24 -9.50 -1.10 10.97
C GLY A 24 -8.85 -1.13 9.57
N MET A 25 -7.53 -0.99 9.43
CA MET A 25 -6.83 -1.13 8.15
C MET A 25 -5.84 -2.29 8.21
N LEU A 26 -6.21 -3.42 7.61
CA LEU A 26 -5.43 -4.66 7.65
C LEU A 26 -4.54 -4.78 6.41
N ARG A 27 -3.23 -4.63 6.59
CA ARG A 27 -2.21 -4.86 5.57
C ARG A 27 -1.76 -6.33 5.61
N GLN A 28 -1.77 -6.98 4.47
CA GLN A 28 -1.52 -8.42 4.33
C GLN A 28 -0.56 -8.66 3.18
N ASN A 29 0.65 -9.14 3.50
CA ASN A 29 1.68 -9.41 2.51
C ASN A 29 1.25 -10.55 1.58
N ALA A 30 1.26 -10.29 0.27
CA ALA A 30 0.98 -11.30 -0.75
C ALA A 30 2.26 -11.77 -1.42
N ILE A 31 3.02 -10.86 -2.01
CA ILE A 31 4.28 -11.14 -2.71
C ILE A 31 5.36 -10.30 -2.03
N VAL A 32 6.08 -10.88 -1.07
CA VAL A 32 7.18 -10.23 -0.33
C VAL A 32 8.32 -11.24 -0.19
N ASN A 33 9.56 -10.84 -0.43
CA ASN A 33 10.73 -11.74 -0.52
C ASN A 33 10.62 -12.80 -1.63
N GLN A 34 9.88 -12.50 -2.70
CA GLN A 34 9.62 -13.43 -3.80
C GLN A 34 10.32 -13.00 -5.12
N CYS A 35 10.54 -11.71 -5.31
CA CYS A 35 11.36 -11.17 -6.39
C CYS A 35 12.01 -9.85 -5.96
N LYS A 36 13.08 -9.45 -6.63
CA LYS A 36 13.89 -8.28 -6.22
C LYS A 36 13.27 -6.94 -6.61
N ASP A 37 12.46 -6.94 -7.65
CA ASP A 37 12.02 -5.71 -8.33
C ASP A 37 10.67 -5.20 -7.82
N LEU A 38 9.88 -6.06 -7.16
CA LEU A 38 8.48 -5.83 -6.85
C LEU A 38 8.08 -6.52 -5.55
N CYS A 39 7.20 -5.87 -4.80
CA CYS A 39 6.39 -6.51 -3.78
C CYS A 39 4.93 -6.08 -3.88
N ALA A 40 4.03 -6.93 -3.41
CA ALA A 40 2.60 -6.69 -3.42
C ALA A 40 1.93 -7.10 -2.11
N SER A 41 0.92 -6.33 -1.72
CA SER A 41 0.11 -6.55 -0.52
C SER A 41 -1.36 -6.30 -0.80
N ARG A 42 -2.23 -7.03 -0.12
CA ARG A 42 -3.65 -6.68 0.03
C ARG A 42 -3.80 -5.74 1.22
N MET A 43 -4.57 -4.67 1.06
CA MET A 43 -5.05 -3.87 2.19
C MET A 43 -6.57 -3.95 2.26
N LEU A 44 -7.10 -4.41 3.39
CA LEU A 44 -8.53 -4.36 3.71
C LEU A 44 -8.77 -3.17 4.63
N ALA A 45 -9.45 -2.14 4.13
CA ALA A 45 -9.83 -0.95 4.88
C ALA A 45 -11.31 -1.05 5.29
N LYS A 46 -11.57 -1.13 6.59
CA LYS A 46 -12.93 -1.11 7.16
C LYS A 46 -13.61 0.24 6.89
N PRO A 47 -14.94 0.33 6.96
CA PRO A 47 -15.67 1.57 6.82
C PRO A 47 -15.12 2.67 7.71
N ARG A 48 -15.09 3.90 7.21
CA ARG A 48 -14.71 5.10 7.96
C ARG A 48 -13.31 5.02 8.58
N THR A 49 -12.34 4.45 7.85
CA THR A 49 -10.93 4.36 8.27
C THR A 49 -10.01 5.23 7.42
N SER A 50 -8.92 5.69 8.03
CA SER A 50 -7.85 6.44 7.36
C SER A 50 -6.50 5.98 7.86
N SER A 51 -5.52 5.86 6.98
CA SER A 51 -4.15 5.55 7.37
C SER A 51 -3.51 6.74 8.11
N ALA A 52 -2.36 6.51 8.74
CA ALA A 52 -1.45 7.60 9.05
C ALA A 52 -0.96 8.27 7.75
N VAL A 53 -0.57 9.54 7.85
CA VAL A 53 0.19 10.20 6.77
C VAL A 53 1.57 9.55 6.71
N HIS A 54 1.98 9.16 5.51
CA HIS A 54 3.25 8.50 5.30
C HIS A 54 3.76 8.75 3.89
N HIS A 55 5.02 8.44 3.67
CA HIS A 55 5.61 8.38 2.34
C HIS A 55 6.43 7.10 2.22
N HIS A 56 6.82 6.82 0.99
CA HIS A 56 7.75 5.74 0.69
C HIS A 56 9.01 6.41 0.16
N GLY A 57 9.79 7.18 0.98
CA GLY A 57 11.00 7.83 0.44
C GLY A 57 11.78 9.12 0.85
N GLU A 58 12.87 9.51 0.16
CA GLU A 58 13.59 10.82 0.28
C GLU A 58 13.06 11.94 -0.65
N GLN A 59 12.89 13.16 -0.14
CA GLN A 59 11.87 14.12 -0.55
C GLN A 59 12.05 14.89 -1.89
N ASN A 60 10.91 15.18 -2.55
CA ASN A 60 10.64 16.45 -3.26
C ASN A 60 9.13 16.78 -3.25
N ASP A 61 8.76 18.06 -3.31
CA ASP A 61 7.47 18.68 -2.93
C ASP A 61 6.16 17.94 -3.31
N GLY A 62 5.31 17.66 -2.30
CA GLY A 62 4.06 16.88 -2.41
C GLY A 62 2.79 17.68 -2.74
N GLY A 63 1.93 17.12 -3.59
CA GLY A 63 0.66 17.72 -4.03
C GLY A 63 -0.51 17.50 -3.07
N LYS A 64 -1.25 18.57 -2.75
CA LYS A 64 -2.41 18.59 -1.82
C LYS A 64 -3.74 18.12 -2.42
N ARG A 65 -3.74 17.09 -3.28
CA ARG A 65 -4.95 16.70 -4.04
C ARG A 65 -5.61 15.45 -3.46
N LYS A 66 -6.88 15.57 -3.05
CA LYS A 66 -7.76 14.43 -2.81
C LYS A 66 -8.26 13.88 -4.15
N GLN A 67 -8.20 12.56 -4.32
CA GLN A 67 -8.72 11.87 -5.50
C GLN A 67 -9.62 10.72 -5.04
N GLU A 68 -10.87 10.73 -5.49
CA GLU A 68 -11.79 9.61 -5.29
C GLU A 68 -11.48 8.51 -6.31
N LEU A 69 -11.46 7.26 -5.86
CA LEU A 69 -11.21 6.07 -6.68
C LEU A 69 -12.41 5.14 -6.60
N LYS A 70 -12.78 4.55 -7.74
CA LYS A 70 -13.80 3.50 -7.85
C LYS A 70 -13.14 2.13 -8.02
N VAL A 71 -13.93 1.07 -7.86
CA VAL A 71 -13.46 -0.30 -8.10
C VAL A 71 -12.97 -0.42 -9.55
N GLY A 72 -11.71 -0.83 -9.71
CA GLY A 72 -11.04 -0.96 -11.00
C GLY A 72 -10.17 0.24 -11.39
N ASP A 73 -10.21 1.35 -10.65
CA ASP A 73 -9.32 2.48 -10.88
C ASP A 73 -7.90 2.20 -10.37
N PHE A 74 -6.93 2.88 -10.98
CA PHE A 74 -5.53 2.83 -10.58
C PHE A 74 -5.02 4.23 -10.25
N ALA A 75 -4.22 4.32 -9.19
CA ALA A 75 -3.47 5.53 -8.85
C ALA A 75 -1.98 5.16 -8.72
N LEU A 76 -1.12 5.91 -9.40
CA LEU A 76 0.30 5.90 -9.12
C LEU A 76 0.55 6.95 -8.05
N ILE A 77 1.07 6.51 -6.91
CA ILE A 77 1.69 7.41 -5.94
C ILE A 77 3.18 7.46 -6.28
N PRO A 78 3.70 8.59 -6.80
CA PRO A 78 5.11 8.71 -7.08
C PRO A 78 5.93 8.47 -5.81
N ALA A 79 7.17 8.00 -6.00
CA ALA A 79 8.10 7.85 -4.89
C ALA A 79 8.12 9.13 -4.06
N TRP A 80 8.19 8.94 -2.74
CA TRP A 80 8.38 10.03 -1.79
C TRP A 80 7.22 11.03 -1.62
N VAL A 81 6.10 10.88 -2.35
CA VAL A 81 4.91 11.71 -2.14
C VAL A 81 4.24 11.31 -0.81
N GLU A 82 4.14 12.26 0.12
CA GLU A 82 3.29 12.09 1.29
C GLU A 82 1.86 11.80 0.82
N HIS A 83 1.24 10.78 1.40
CA HIS A 83 -0.13 10.42 1.08
C HIS A 83 -0.83 9.77 2.26
N GLN A 84 -2.14 9.64 2.10
CA GLN A 84 -3.03 8.98 3.05
C GLN A 84 -4.03 8.15 2.25
N GLU A 85 -4.25 6.91 2.67
CA GLU A 85 -5.31 6.08 2.11
C GLU A 85 -6.53 6.16 3.03
N VAL A 86 -7.70 6.42 2.45
CA VAL A 86 -8.94 6.69 3.21
C VAL A 86 -10.09 5.88 2.63
N ASN A 87 -10.81 5.17 3.50
CA ASN A 87 -12.13 4.61 3.20
C ASN A 87 -13.20 5.47 3.89
N GLU A 88 -13.79 6.40 3.15
CA GLU A 88 -14.91 7.22 3.64
C GLU A 88 -16.26 6.51 3.48
N GLY A 89 -16.32 5.34 2.86
CA GLY A 89 -17.55 4.59 2.61
C GLY A 89 -18.05 3.83 3.83
N ASP A 90 -19.20 3.18 3.64
CA ASP A 90 -19.87 2.36 4.64
C ASP A 90 -19.61 0.85 4.47
N GLU A 91 -18.86 0.48 3.43
CA GLU A 91 -18.49 -0.90 3.13
C GLU A 91 -16.96 -1.09 3.19
N ASP A 92 -16.53 -2.35 3.36
CA ASP A 92 -15.12 -2.70 3.29
C ASP A 92 -14.55 -2.38 1.89
N VAL A 93 -13.36 -1.80 1.85
CA VAL A 93 -12.59 -1.58 0.62
C VAL A 93 -11.38 -2.50 0.60
N VAL A 94 -11.12 -3.13 -0.55
CA VAL A 94 -9.93 -3.94 -0.80
C VAL A 94 -9.04 -3.24 -1.82
N TRP A 95 -7.82 -2.90 -1.42
CA TRP A 95 -6.80 -2.39 -2.32
C TRP A 95 -5.72 -3.44 -2.61
N CYS A 96 -5.36 -3.57 -3.89
CA CYS A 96 -4.13 -4.21 -4.30
C CYS A 96 -3.04 -3.13 -4.35
N ILE A 97 -2.03 -3.25 -3.49
CA ILE A 97 -0.92 -2.29 -3.45
C ILE A 97 0.32 -2.97 -3.98
N VAL A 98 0.92 -2.36 -4.99
CA VAL A 98 2.08 -2.83 -5.72
C VAL A 98 3.18 -1.79 -5.55
N ARG A 99 4.38 -2.23 -5.15
CA ARG A 99 5.52 -1.34 -4.91
C ARG A 99 6.77 -1.90 -5.59
N SER A 100 7.71 -1.03 -5.92
CA SER A 100 9.05 -1.44 -6.31
C SER A 100 9.83 -2.00 -5.11
N GLY A 101 10.76 -2.91 -5.38
CA GLY A 101 11.63 -3.53 -4.39
C GLY A 101 11.04 -4.79 -3.73
N GLU A 102 11.93 -5.61 -3.16
CA GLU A 102 11.62 -6.93 -2.60
C GLU A 102 10.69 -6.91 -1.37
N VAL A 103 10.74 -5.83 -0.59
CA VAL A 103 9.96 -5.63 0.63
C VAL A 103 9.38 -4.21 0.67
N PRO A 104 8.19 -4.00 1.27
CA PRO A 104 7.63 -2.67 1.39
C PRO A 104 8.46 -1.80 2.35
N ILE A 105 8.75 -0.58 1.93
CA ILE A 105 9.39 0.46 2.77
C ILE A 105 8.33 1.50 3.09
N VAL A 106 8.11 1.81 4.37
CA VAL A 106 7.11 2.79 4.82
C VAL A 106 7.75 3.72 5.84
N VAL A 107 7.57 5.03 5.66
CA VAL A 107 8.00 6.05 6.62
C VAL A 107 6.77 6.77 7.14
N ASN A 108 6.39 6.49 8.39
CA ASN A 108 5.26 7.12 9.05
C ASN A 108 5.64 8.53 9.52
N LEU A 109 4.74 9.49 9.32
CA LEU A 109 4.91 10.88 9.72
C LEU A 109 4.01 11.19 10.93
N PRO A 110 4.49 11.04 12.18
CA PRO A 110 3.67 11.29 13.37
C PRO A 110 3.25 12.75 13.53
N GLY A 111 4.01 13.68 12.91
CA GLY A 111 3.66 15.10 12.84
C GLY A 111 2.61 15.44 11.76
N GLY A 112 2.24 14.48 10.91
CA GLY A 112 1.28 14.66 9.82
C GLY A 112 1.91 15.19 8.54
N TRP A 113 1.13 15.94 7.77
CA TRP A 113 1.57 16.49 6.48
C TRP A 113 2.68 17.52 6.63
N GLY A 114 3.68 17.47 5.75
CA GLY A 114 4.81 18.39 5.71
C GLY A 114 5.82 18.16 6.82
N THR A 115 5.83 16.97 7.42
CA THR A 115 6.79 16.61 8.50
C THR A 115 7.77 15.53 8.08
N SER A 116 7.90 15.27 6.78
CA SER A 116 9.01 14.51 6.21
C SER A 116 10.36 15.16 6.46
#